data_AF-A0A420MF26-F1
#
_entry.id   AF-A0A420MF26-F1
#
_cell.length_a   1.000
_cell.length_b   1.000
_cell.length_c   1.000
_cell.angle_alpha   90.00
_cell.angle_beta   90.00
_cell.angle_gamma   90.00
#
_symmetry.space_group_name_H-M   'P 1'
#
loop_
_entity.id
_entity.type
_entity.pdbx_description
1 polymer ?
#
loop_
_entity_poly.entity_id
_entity_poly.type
_entity_poly.pdbx_seq_one_letter_code
_entity_poly.pdbx_strand_id
1 'polypeptide(L)'
;MSQSHFIDAGIRFTQEVTMHHDYEEAYLFPFLARRMPEFRKVDKHNPATAELLRQHEVIHHGLGIVAEYLQACRRGTIDFQFSMLREKLDSFGTVLWTHLDQEVKTLGAENMKRYWKLEELDRFPM
;
A
#
# COMPACT_ATOMS: atom_id res chain seq x y z
N MET A 1 -18.17 -13.60 14.09
CA MET A 1 -16.69 -13.69 14.07
C MET A 1 -16.20 -13.60 15.50
N SER A 2 -15.29 -14.47 15.96
CA SER A 2 -14.71 -14.38 17.31
C SER A 2 -13.61 -13.31 17.36
N GLN A 3 -13.24 -12.84 18.56
CA GLN A 3 -12.14 -11.88 18.73
C GLN A 3 -10.80 -12.43 18.20
N SER A 4 -10.49 -13.70 18.46
CA SER A 4 -9.28 -14.34 17.91
C SER A 4 -9.29 -14.36 16.39
N HIS A 5 -10.41 -14.72 15.75
CA HIS A 5 -10.51 -14.65 14.29
C HIS A 5 -10.35 -13.23 13.75
N PHE A 6 -10.90 -12.23 14.45
CA PHE A 6 -10.75 -10.83 14.07
C PHE A 6 -9.30 -10.36 14.15
N ILE A 7 -8.60 -10.70 15.24
CA ILE A 7 -7.17 -10.39 15.42
C ILE A 7 -6.33 -11.04 14.31
N ASP A 8 -6.56 -12.33 14.03
CA ASP A 8 -5.83 -13.03 12.97
C ASP A 8 -6.12 -12.46 11.58
N ALA A 9 -7.36 -12.01 11.32
CA ALA A 9 -7.71 -11.32 10.09
C ALA A 9 -6.97 -9.97 9.97
N GLY A 10 -6.88 -9.19 11.05
CA GLY A 10 -6.12 -7.94 11.07
C GLY A 10 -4.62 -8.15 10.85
N ILE A 11 -4.03 -9.20 11.42
CA ILE A 11 -2.61 -9.55 11.18
C ILE A 11 -2.39 -9.95 9.72
N ARG A 12 -3.27 -10.76 9.13
CA ARG A 12 -3.17 -11.11 7.71
C ARG A 12 -3.31 -9.89 6.82
N PHE A 13 -4.25 -9.00 7.13
CA PHE A 13 -4.43 -7.75 6.41
C PHE A 13 -3.14 -6.92 6.36
N THR A 14 -2.42 -6.76 7.49
CA THR A 14 -1.16 -6.00 7.46
C THR A 14 -0.08 -6.67 6.61
N GLN A 15 -0.02 -8.00 6.61
CA GLN A 15 0.92 -8.78 5.80
C GLN A 15 0.60 -8.68 4.30
N GLU A 16 -0.68 -8.79 3.93
CA GLU A 16 -1.15 -8.76 2.54
C GLU A 16 -0.93 -7.37 1.91
N VAL A 17 -1.23 -6.29 2.63
CA VAL A 17 -0.99 -4.92 2.12
C VAL A 17 0.51 -4.64 2.00
N THR A 18 1.32 -5.10 2.95
CA THR A 18 2.79 -4.96 2.85
C THR A 18 3.33 -5.72 1.63
N MET A 19 2.88 -6.96 1.41
CA MET A 19 3.30 -7.77 0.25
C MET A 19 2.89 -7.12 -1.08
N HIS A 20 1.70 -6.54 -1.13
CA HIS A 20 1.20 -5.82 -2.30
C HIS A 20 2.12 -4.66 -2.67
N HIS A 21 2.44 -3.78 -1.73
CA HIS A 21 3.36 -2.66 -1.97
C HIS A 21 4.79 -3.12 -2.28
N ASP A 22 5.31 -4.13 -1.57
CA ASP A 22 6.64 -4.68 -1.83
C ASP A 22 6.76 -5.19 -3.28
N TYR A 23 5.70 -5.80 -3.80
CA TYR A 23 5.63 -6.24 -5.19
C TYR A 23 5.65 -5.05 -6.15
N GLU A 24 4.86 -4.02 -5.86
CA GLU A 24 4.78 -2.84 -6.70
C GLU A 24 6.11 -2.13 -6.82
N GLU A 25 6.76 -1.90 -5.68
CA GLU A 25 8.06 -1.22 -5.62
C GLU A 25 9.16 -2.03 -6.30
N ALA A 26 9.15 -3.35 -6.14
CA ALA A 26 10.18 -4.22 -6.70
C ALA A 26 10.00 -4.49 -8.20
N TYR A 27 8.77 -4.60 -8.69
CA TYR A 27 8.48 -5.12 -10.04
C TYR A 27 7.62 -4.19 -10.88
N LEU A 28 6.47 -3.73 -10.36
CA LEU A 28 5.49 -2.98 -11.15
C LEU A 28 5.95 -1.55 -11.47
N PHE A 29 6.30 -0.75 -10.45
CA PHE A 29 6.73 0.64 -10.64
C PHE A 29 7.97 0.74 -11.55
N PRO A 30 9.02 -0.09 -11.39
CA PRO A 30 10.15 -0.11 -12.33
C PRO A 30 9.73 -0.47 -13.77
N PHE A 31 8.76 -1.37 -13.95
CA PHE A 31 8.23 -1.71 -15.27
C PHE A 31 7.49 -0.53 -15.89
N LEU A 32 6.60 0.12 -15.13
CA LEU A 32 5.83 1.28 -15.57
C LEU A 32 6.73 2.46 -15.93
N ALA A 33 7.80 2.71 -15.16
CA ALA A 33 8.78 3.78 -15.37
C ALA A 33 9.40 3.79 -16.78
N ARG A 34 9.42 2.64 -17.46
CA ARG A 34 9.90 2.52 -18.85
C ARG A 34 9.14 3.45 -19.79
N ARG A 35 7.83 3.61 -19.60
CA ARG A 35 6.96 4.40 -20.49
C ARG A 35 6.24 5.55 -19.79
N MET A 36 5.98 5.44 -18.50
CA MET A 36 5.25 6.41 -17.71
C MET A 36 6.22 7.27 -16.90
N PRO A 37 6.43 8.55 -17.27
CA PRO A 37 7.33 9.43 -16.54
C PRO A 37 7.03 9.49 -15.05
N GLU A 38 5.75 9.42 -14.67
CA GLU A 38 5.21 9.44 -13.30
C GLU A 38 5.76 8.33 -12.40
N PHE A 39 6.46 7.32 -12.94
CA PHE A 39 7.11 6.24 -12.18
C PHE A 39 8.64 6.26 -12.29
N ARG A 40 9.24 7.21 -13.01
CA ARG A 40 10.71 7.31 -13.12
C ARG A 40 11.29 7.84 -11.81
N LYS A 41 12.32 7.15 -11.29
CA LYS A 41 13.03 7.54 -10.06
C LYS A 41 13.35 9.04 -10.06
N VAL A 42 13.07 9.65 -8.90
CA VAL A 42 13.30 11.05 -8.51
C VAL A 42 14.21 11.80 -9.49
N ASP A 43 13.61 12.33 -10.54
CA ASP A 43 14.14 13.51 -11.18
C ASP A 43 13.67 14.69 -10.33
N LYS A 44 14.54 15.66 -10.09
CA LYS A 44 14.22 16.99 -9.53
C LYS A 44 13.06 17.69 -10.27
N HIS A 45 12.68 17.17 -11.44
CA HIS A 45 11.55 17.61 -12.25
C HIS A 45 10.29 16.71 -12.21
N ASN A 46 10.29 15.57 -11.48
CA ASN A 46 9.12 14.70 -11.37
C ASN A 46 8.83 14.26 -9.92
N PRO A 47 7.98 15.00 -9.18
CA PRO A 47 7.67 14.71 -7.79
C PRO A 47 6.66 13.57 -7.60
N ALA A 48 5.98 13.09 -8.65
CA ALA A 48 4.85 12.16 -8.51
C ALA A 48 5.26 10.74 -8.07
N THR A 49 6.34 10.17 -8.63
CA THR A 49 6.87 8.87 -8.18
C THR A 49 7.39 8.94 -6.75
N ALA A 50 8.05 10.05 -6.42
CA ALA A 50 8.56 10.29 -5.08
C ALA A 50 7.42 10.33 -4.07
N GLU A 51 6.24 10.78 -4.49
CA GLU A 51 5.07 10.87 -3.63
C GLU A 51 4.44 9.51 -3.34
N LEU A 52 4.19 8.65 -4.33
CA LEU A 52 3.64 7.29 -4.09
C LEU A 52 4.57 6.46 -3.19
N LEU A 53 5.89 6.49 -3.45
CA LEU A 53 6.87 5.80 -2.60
C LEU A 53 6.91 6.34 -1.17
N ARG A 54 6.84 7.66 -0.98
CA ARG A 54 6.74 8.25 0.38
C ARG A 54 5.46 7.84 1.09
N GLN A 55 4.35 7.72 0.35
CA GLN A 55 3.11 7.22 0.91
C GLN A 55 3.22 5.77 1.36
N HIS A 56 3.86 4.89 0.55
CA HIS A 56 4.15 3.51 0.94
C HIS A 56 4.97 3.46 2.23
N GLU A 57 6.01 4.27 2.37
CA GLU A 57 6.82 4.35 3.60
C GLU A 57 5.96 4.65 4.84
N VAL A 58 5.06 5.65 4.74
CA VAL A 58 4.15 6.01 5.84
C VAL A 58 3.14 4.88 6.12
N ILE A 59 2.59 4.25 5.09
CA ILE A 59 1.64 3.15 5.23
C ILE A 59 2.33 1.94 5.86
N HIS A 60 3.53 1.55 5.42
CA HIS A 60 4.31 0.45 6.00
C HIS A 60 4.59 0.67 7.48
N HIS A 61 4.98 1.88 7.86
CA HIS A 61 5.16 2.22 9.27
C HIS A 61 3.85 2.07 10.07
N GLY A 62 2.73 2.56 9.55
CA GLY A 62 1.41 2.41 10.17
C GLY A 62 0.96 0.94 10.30
N LEU A 63 1.14 0.14 9.26
CA LEU A 63 0.85 -1.30 9.26
C LEU A 63 1.72 -2.06 10.25
N GLY A 64 3.00 -1.67 10.41
CA GLY A 64 3.89 -2.21 11.44
C GLY A 64 3.36 -2.00 12.85
N ILE A 65 2.90 -0.79 13.16
CA ILE A 65 2.28 -0.45 14.46
C ILE A 65 1.02 -1.28 14.71
N VAL A 66 0.15 -1.43 13.69
CA VAL A 66 -1.06 -2.26 13.80
C VAL A 66 -0.70 -3.73 14.03
N ALA A 67 0.26 -4.25 13.26
CA ALA A 67 0.72 -5.63 13.37
C ALA A 67 1.29 -5.92 14.77
N GLU A 68 2.15 -5.04 15.30
CA GLU A 68 2.73 -5.19 16.63
C GLU A 68 1.65 -5.27 17.72
N TYR A 69 0.67 -4.37 17.67
CA TYR A 69 -0.46 -4.36 18.60
C TYR A 69 -1.28 -5.65 18.55
N LEU A 70 -1.70 -6.06 17.35
CA LEU A 70 -2.51 -7.26 17.17
C LEU A 70 -1.75 -8.53 17.56
N GLN A 71 -0.45 -8.58 17.29
CA GLN A 71 0.42 -9.69 17.73
C GLN A 71 0.54 -9.75 19.26
N ALA A 72 0.64 -8.61 19.93
CA ALA A 72 0.63 -8.53 21.39
C ALA A 72 -0.72 -8.99 21.97
N CYS A 73 -1.85 -8.58 21.38
CA CYS A 73 -3.18 -9.07 21.75
C CYS A 73 -3.29 -10.59 21.55
N ARG A 74 -2.79 -11.11 20.43
CA ARG A 74 -2.82 -12.54 20.11
C ARG A 74 -2.03 -13.39 21.10
N ARG A 75 -0.91 -12.87 21.62
CA ARG A 75 -0.10 -13.52 22.67
C ARG A 75 -0.69 -13.38 24.07
N GLY A 76 -1.74 -12.57 24.25
CA GLY A 76 -2.32 -12.28 25.56
C GLY A 76 -1.45 -11.35 26.43
N THR A 77 -0.48 -10.64 25.85
CA THR A 77 0.37 -9.70 26.60
C THR A 77 -0.35 -8.37 26.87
N ILE A 78 -1.36 -8.04 26.07
CA ILE A 78 -2.25 -6.89 26.24
C ILE A 78 -3.68 -7.27 25.85
N ASP A 79 -4.67 -6.64 26.46
CA ASP A 79 -6.07 -6.85 26.08
C ASP A 79 -6.42 -6.12 24.78
N PHE A 80 -7.23 -6.77 23.96
CA PHE A 80 -7.73 -6.18 22.72
C PHE A 80 -8.78 -5.10 23.02
N GLN A 81 -8.62 -3.94 22.37
CA GLN A 81 -9.51 -2.80 22.46
C GLN A 81 -9.69 -2.19 21.07
N PHE A 82 -10.94 -2.06 20.63
CA PHE A 82 -11.25 -1.46 19.32
C PHE A 82 -10.77 0.00 19.21
N SER A 83 -10.81 0.76 20.30
CA SER A 83 -10.30 2.14 20.34
C SER A 83 -8.81 2.21 20.02
N MET A 84 -8.00 1.32 20.61
CA MET A 84 -6.55 1.26 20.40
C MET A 84 -6.20 0.82 18.98
N LEU A 85 -6.95 -0.13 18.41
CA LEU A 85 -6.79 -0.50 17.01
C LEU A 85 -7.14 0.66 16.09
N ARG A 86 -8.26 1.35 16.35
CA ARG A 86 -8.70 2.50 15.56
C ARG A 86 -7.66 3.61 15.56
N GLU A 87 -7.14 3.99 16.72
CA GLU A 87 -6.10 5.02 16.84
C GLU A 87 -4.88 4.73 15.95
N LYS A 88 -4.48 3.45 15.88
CA LYS A 88 -3.36 2.99 15.05
C LYS A 88 -3.68 3.00 13.56
N LEU A 89 -4.92 2.70 13.19
CA LEU A 89 -5.37 2.82 11.80
C LEU A 89 -5.48 4.30 11.39
N ASP A 90 -5.99 5.15 12.27
CA ASP A 90 -6.14 6.58 12.03
C ASP A 90 -4.77 7.28 11.86
N SER A 91 -3.67 6.73 12.41
CA SER A 91 -2.34 7.33 12.27
C SER A 91 -1.80 7.38 10.84
N PHE A 92 -2.33 6.56 9.93
CA PHE A 92 -1.97 6.57 8.51
C PHE A 92 -3.18 6.59 7.57
N GLY A 93 -4.40 6.59 8.10
CA GLY A 93 -5.64 6.50 7.32
C GLY A 93 -5.77 7.58 6.24
N THR A 94 -5.47 8.84 6.54
CA THR A 94 -5.51 9.92 5.55
C THR A 94 -4.53 9.68 4.39
N VAL A 95 -3.35 9.16 4.68
CA VAL A 95 -2.34 8.84 3.65
C VAL A 95 -2.78 7.64 2.83
N LEU A 96 -3.32 6.59 3.46
CA LEU A 96 -3.86 5.43 2.75
C LEU A 96 -4.97 5.82 1.76
N TRP A 97 -5.95 6.62 2.19
CA TRP A 97 -7.03 7.05 1.30
C TRP A 97 -6.52 7.90 0.14
N THR A 98 -5.59 8.81 0.42
CA THR A 98 -4.97 9.65 -0.61
C THR A 98 -4.19 8.79 -1.61
N HIS A 99 -3.46 7.80 -1.12
CA HIS A 99 -2.68 6.86 -1.92
C HIS A 99 -3.59 6.10 -2.89
N LEU A 100 -4.66 5.48 -2.40
CA LEU A 100 -5.63 4.74 -3.24
C LEU A 100 -6.22 5.63 -4.35
N ASP A 101 -6.63 6.86 -4.03
CA ASP A 101 -7.19 7.80 -5.01
C ASP A 101 -6.15 8.19 -6.08
N GLN A 102 -4.91 8.46 -5.67
CA GLN A 102 -3.83 8.86 -6.56
C GLN A 102 -3.38 7.70 -7.45
N GLU A 103 -3.31 6.49 -6.90
CA GLU A 103 -2.94 5.31 -7.63
C GLU A 103 -4.00 4.99 -8.70
N VAL A 104 -5.29 4.93 -8.34
CA VAL A 104 -6.39 4.73 -9.30
C VAL A 104 -6.38 5.79 -10.41
N LYS A 105 -6.10 7.05 -10.06
CA LYS A 105 -5.99 8.11 -11.07
C LYS A 105 -4.80 7.90 -12.01
N THR A 106 -3.68 7.41 -11.49
CA THR A 106 -2.42 7.26 -12.24
C THR A 106 -2.42 5.99 -13.10
N LEU A 107 -2.95 4.88 -12.57
CA LEU A 107 -3.05 3.57 -13.21
C LEU A 107 -4.41 3.30 -13.85
N GLY A 108 -5.33 4.25 -13.79
CA GLY A 108 -6.65 4.15 -14.41
C GLY A 108 -6.56 4.03 -15.94
N ALA A 109 -7.57 3.40 -16.54
CA ALA A 109 -7.60 3.08 -17.97
C ALA A 109 -7.29 4.29 -18.89
N GLU A 110 -7.79 5.48 -18.53
CA GLU A 110 -7.59 6.71 -19.31
C GLU A 110 -6.14 7.19 -19.35
N ASN A 111 -5.36 6.95 -18.30
CA ASN A 111 -3.94 7.27 -18.30
C ASN A 111 -3.12 6.13 -18.91
N MET A 112 -3.45 4.88 -18.59
CA MET A 112 -2.75 3.70 -19.11
C MET A 112 -2.77 3.62 -20.63
N LYS A 113 -3.92 3.90 -21.27
CA LYS A 113 -4.05 3.86 -22.75
C LYS A 113 -3.18 4.89 -23.49
N ARG A 114 -2.62 5.88 -22.79
CA ARG A 114 -1.67 6.85 -23.37
C ARG A 114 -0.29 6.22 -23.60
N TYR A 115 0.05 5.16 -22.85
CA TYR A 115 1.38 4.56 -22.81
C TYR A 115 1.41 3.09 -23.24
N TRP A 116 0.28 2.40 -23.14
CA TRP A 116 0.17 0.96 -23.34
C TRP A 116 -1.04 0.61 -24.21
N LYS A 117 -0.89 -0.39 -25.07
CA LYS A 117 -2.02 -1.01 -25.77
C LYS A 117 -2.59 -2.16 -24.94
N LEU A 118 -3.84 -2.52 -25.21
CA LEU A 118 -4.53 -3.61 -24.49
C LEU A 118 -3.78 -4.95 -24.64
N GLU A 119 -3.22 -5.22 -25.82
CA GLU A 119 -2.49 -6.47 -26.11
C GLU A 119 -1.13 -6.55 -25.40
N GLU A 120 -0.67 -5.45 -24.78
CA GLU A 120 0.57 -5.41 -24.03
C GLU A 120 0.38 -5.69 -22.53
N LEU A 121 -0.87 -5.77 -22.04
CA LEU A 121 -1.15 -5.98 -20.62
C LEU A 121 -0.67 -7.34 -20.12
N ASP A 122 -0.65 -8.37 -20.97
CA ASP A 122 -0.12 -9.71 -20.63
C ASP A 122 1.38 -9.69 -20.28
N ARG A 123 2.09 -8.59 -20.57
CA ARG A 123 3.51 -8.41 -20.25
C ARG A 123 3.73 -7.74 -18.89
N PHE A 124 2.67 -7.33 -18.21
CA PHE A 124 2.77 -6.69 -16.91
C PHE A 124 3.21 -7.73 -15.86
N PRO A 125 4.09 -7.35 -14.94
CA PRO A 125 4.33 -8.15 -13.75
C PRO A 125 3.02 -8.18 -12.94
N MET A 126 2.43 -9.37 -12.80
CA MET A 126 1.28 -9.68 -11.96
C MET A 126 1.63 -10.77 -10.94
#